data_AF-A0ABD3C7J7-F1
#
_entry.id   AF-A0ABD3C7J7-F1
#
_cell.length_a   1.000
_cell.length_b   1.000
_cell.length_c   1.000
_cell.angle_alpha   90.00
_cell.angle_beta   90.00
_cell.angle_gamma   90.00
#
_symmetry.space_group_name_H-M   'P 1'
#
loop_
_entity.id
_entity.type
_entity.pdbx_description
1 polymer ?
#
loop_
_entity_poly.entity_id
_entity_poly.type
_entity_poly.pdbx_seq_one_letter_code
_entity_poly.pdbx_strand_id
1 'polypeptide(L)'
;MATQMSKKRKFVADGVFFAELNELFTRELAEDGYSGVEVRVTPMRTEIIIRATRTQNVLGEKGRRIRELTSVVQKRFKFPENSVELYAEKVNNRGLCAIAQAESLRYKLLGGLAVRRACYGVLRFVMESGAKGCEVIVSGKLRAQRAKAMKFKDGYMISSGQPVNEYIDSAVRHVLLRQGVLGIKVKIMLDWDPKGKQGPTTPLPDLVTIHPPKEEEFIRPASIVPTEVEWGDQAYPTVANCKTNECPSYTVVHSQNEFEIRSYKEAAWVSGPKIPSNSYKTASNEGFLILFSYIQGNNKERVKINMTIPVFVEVKYKTYTTFFYVPQKYQSGTPLPEPISSDVTQVKIPKQKYAAVRRFDGVITDDKLPTEFVELKKGLQGTPYQRAAAFDSFIVAGYNSPFEPFDLVNEIIIFFN
;
A
#
# COMPACT_ATOMS: atom_id res chain seq x y z
N MET A 1 30.63 -44.04 -31.00
CA MET A 1 31.19 -42.73 -30.61
C MET A 1 30.09 -41.69 -30.77
N ALA A 2 29.85 -40.83 -29.77
CA ALA A 2 28.95 -39.70 -29.96
C ALA A 2 29.48 -38.85 -31.11
N THR A 3 28.63 -38.54 -32.10
CA THR A 3 28.98 -37.66 -33.21
C THR A 3 29.45 -36.32 -32.63
N GLN A 4 30.70 -35.94 -32.92
CA GLN A 4 31.22 -34.64 -32.49
C GLN A 4 30.44 -33.55 -33.21
N MET A 5 29.54 -32.90 -32.48
CA MET A 5 28.76 -31.76 -32.96
C MET A 5 29.30 -30.46 -32.35
N SER A 6 29.27 -29.38 -33.12
CA SER A 6 29.57 -28.05 -32.59
C SER A 6 28.52 -27.64 -31.56
N LYS A 7 28.92 -26.89 -30.53
CA LYS A 7 28.01 -26.42 -29.48
C LYS A 7 26.81 -25.68 -30.07
N LYS A 8 27.03 -24.82 -31.08
CA LYS A 8 25.96 -24.07 -31.76
C LYS A 8 24.94 -25.01 -32.42
N ARG A 9 25.41 -26.00 -33.19
CA ARG A 9 24.52 -26.98 -33.84
C ARG A 9 23.77 -27.83 -32.82
N LYS A 10 24.42 -28.18 -31.71
CA LYS A 10 23.79 -28.91 -30.61
C LYS A 10 22.62 -28.11 -30.02
N PHE A 11 22.83 -26.87 -29.60
CA PHE A 11 21.75 -26.04 -29.04
C PHE A 11 20.58 -25.83 -30.01
N VAL A 12 20.86 -25.66 -31.30
CA VAL A 12 19.81 -25.55 -32.32
C VAL A 12 19.04 -26.87 -32.46
N ALA A 13 19.74 -28.01 -32.51
CA ALA A 13 19.11 -29.32 -32.60
C ALA A 13 18.23 -29.61 -31.36
N ASP A 14 18.73 -29.29 -30.16
CA ASP A 14 17.98 -29.45 -28.91
C ASP A 14 16.73 -28.55 -28.88
N GLY A 15 16.82 -27.32 -29.40
CA GLY A 15 15.68 -26.41 -29.53
C GLY A 15 14.64 -26.88 -30.54
N VAL A 16 15.07 -27.42 -31.69
CA VAL A 16 14.17 -28.01 -32.69
C VAL A 16 13.47 -29.25 -32.13
N PHE A 17 14.21 -30.09 -31.41
CA PHE A 17 13.67 -31.25 -30.71
C PHE A 17 12.56 -30.84 -29.72
N PHE A 18 12.82 -29.83 -28.89
CA PHE A 18 11.83 -29.29 -27.96
C PHE A 18 10.58 -28.75 -28.68
N ALA A 19 10.77 -27.99 -29.77
CA ALA A 19 9.66 -27.40 -30.52
C ALA A 19 8.78 -28.46 -31.19
N GLU A 20 9.38 -29.49 -31.80
CA GLU A 20 8.65 -30.60 -32.44
C GLU A 20 7.84 -31.39 -31.40
N LEU A 21 8.45 -31.68 -30.25
CA LEU A 21 7.83 -32.42 -29.16
C LEU A 21 6.68 -31.62 -28.52
N ASN A 22 6.88 -30.32 -28.29
CA ASN A 22 5.84 -29.43 -27.77
C ASN A 22 4.63 -29.35 -28.72
N GLU A 23 4.86 -29.32 -30.04
CA GLU A 23 3.76 -29.29 -31.01
C GLU A 23 3.04 -30.63 -31.14
N LEU A 24 3.78 -31.75 -31.08
CA LEU A 24 3.18 -33.09 -31.05
C LEU A 24 2.18 -33.22 -29.89
N PHE A 25 2.61 -32.86 -28.67
CA PHE A 25 1.73 -32.93 -27.50
C PHE A 25 0.64 -31.87 -27.48
N THR A 26 0.88 -30.69 -28.05
CA THR A 26 -0.17 -29.68 -28.20
C THR A 26 -1.33 -30.20 -29.04
N ARG A 27 -1.06 -30.97 -30.10
CA ARG A 27 -2.10 -31.57 -30.95
C ARG A 27 -2.77 -32.77 -30.30
N GLU A 28 -1.97 -33.70 -29.79
CA GLU A 28 -2.45 -34.99 -29.27
C GLU A 28 -3.17 -34.84 -27.92
N LEU A 29 -2.67 -33.97 -27.04
CA LEU A 29 -3.18 -33.76 -25.68
C LEU A 29 -4.00 -32.47 -25.55
N ALA A 30 -4.49 -31.92 -26.67
CA ALA A 30 -5.37 -30.74 -26.67
C ALA A 30 -6.60 -30.96 -25.78
N GLU A 31 -7.20 -32.15 -25.87
CA GLU A 31 -8.38 -32.53 -25.10
C GLU A 31 -8.08 -32.54 -23.61
N ASP A 32 -6.92 -33.01 -23.18
CA ASP A 32 -6.62 -33.18 -21.75
C ASP A 32 -6.14 -31.90 -21.06
N GLY A 33 -6.14 -30.78 -21.79
CA GLY A 33 -5.69 -29.49 -21.30
C GLY A 33 -4.19 -29.48 -21.08
N TYR A 34 -3.44 -29.83 -22.11
CA TYR A 34 -2.00 -29.64 -22.19
C TYR A 34 -1.62 -28.17 -21.95
N SER A 35 -0.59 -27.92 -21.15
CA SER A 35 -0.09 -26.58 -20.85
C SER A 35 1.34 -26.39 -21.37
N GLY A 36 2.16 -27.43 -21.36
CA GLY A 36 3.55 -27.32 -21.76
C GLY A 36 4.33 -28.58 -21.42
N VAL A 37 5.59 -28.58 -21.78
CA VAL A 37 6.51 -29.70 -21.57
C VAL A 37 7.85 -29.19 -21.08
N GLU A 38 8.48 -29.95 -20.21
CA GLU A 38 9.85 -29.73 -19.75
C GLU A 38 10.68 -30.96 -20.10
N VAL A 39 11.83 -30.74 -20.72
CA VAL A 39 12.74 -31.82 -21.12
C VAL A 39 14.00 -31.71 -20.28
N ARG A 40 14.32 -32.76 -19.53
CA ARG A 40 15.57 -32.89 -18.77
C ARG A 40 16.42 -33.97 -19.41
N VAL A 41 17.50 -33.54 -20.05
CA VAL A 41 18.42 -34.45 -20.75
C VAL A 41 19.59 -34.78 -19.82
N THR A 42 19.70 -36.04 -19.40
CA THR A 42 20.92 -36.58 -18.80
C THR A 42 21.61 -37.53 -19.78
N PRO A 43 22.93 -37.78 -19.67
CA PRO A 43 23.62 -38.71 -20.56
C PRO A 43 23.08 -40.14 -20.51
N MET A 44 22.43 -40.53 -19.40
CA MET A 44 21.87 -41.87 -19.22
C MET A 44 20.40 -41.96 -19.62
N ARG A 45 19.61 -40.91 -19.32
CA ARG A 45 18.16 -40.90 -19.54
C ARG A 45 17.66 -39.50 -19.89
N THR A 46 16.71 -39.43 -20.81
CA THR A 46 15.96 -38.21 -21.10
C THR A 46 14.60 -38.30 -20.44
N GLU A 47 14.32 -37.38 -19.51
CA GLU A 47 13.04 -37.28 -18.82
C GLU A 47 12.20 -36.19 -19.48
N ILE A 48 10.98 -36.52 -19.86
CA ILE A 48 10.04 -35.59 -20.48
C ILE A 48 8.85 -35.42 -19.54
N ILE A 49 8.70 -34.24 -18.96
CA ILE A 49 7.66 -33.92 -17.99
C ILE A 49 6.55 -33.14 -18.71
N ILE A 50 5.42 -33.81 -18.92
CA ILE A 50 4.22 -33.23 -19.55
C ILE A 50 3.41 -32.53 -18.47
N ARG A 51 3.20 -31.23 -18.62
CA ARG A 51 2.36 -30.42 -17.72
C ARG A 51 0.94 -30.36 -18.30
N ALA A 52 -0.02 -30.97 -17.62
CA ALA A 52 -1.42 -31.01 -18.05
C ALA A 52 -2.39 -30.75 -16.90
N THR A 53 -3.61 -30.30 -17.22
CA THR A 53 -4.67 -30.12 -16.22
C THR A 53 -5.27 -31.45 -15.76
N ARG A 54 -5.42 -32.42 -16.68
CA ARG A 54 -6.01 -33.74 -16.43
C ARG A 54 -4.96 -34.84 -16.62
N THR A 55 -4.11 -35.05 -15.62
CA THR A 55 -3.02 -36.04 -15.69
C THR A 55 -3.52 -37.47 -15.91
N GLN A 56 -4.63 -37.87 -15.28
CA GLN A 56 -5.19 -39.22 -15.41
C GLN A 56 -5.49 -39.62 -16.85
N ASN A 57 -6.02 -38.69 -17.66
CA ASN A 57 -6.31 -38.97 -19.07
C ASN A 57 -5.04 -39.07 -19.93
N VAL A 58 -3.98 -38.34 -19.56
CA VAL A 58 -2.68 -38.41 -20.22
C VAL A 58 -2.02 -39.77 -19.94
N LEU A 59 -2.14 -40.30 -18.71
CA LEU A 59 -1.69 -41.65 -18.39
C LEU A 59 -2.53 -42.72 -19.14
N GLY A 60 -3.85 -42.51 -19.20
CA GLY A 60 -4.81 -43.46 -19.74
C GLY A 60 -5.00 -44.70 -18.85
N GLU A 61 -5.80 -45.65 -19.31
CA GLU A 61 -6.10 -46.88 -18.55
C GLU A 61 -4.83 -47.68 -18.25
N LYS A 62 -4.53 -47.90 -16.96
CA LYS A 62 -3.32 -48.62 -16.50
C LYS A 62 -2.01 -48.10 -17.12
N GLY A 63 -1.95 -46.80 -17.46
CA GLY A 63 -0.77 -46.19 -18.08
C GLY A 63 -0.57 -46.55 -19.55
N ARG A 64 -1.60 -47.04 -20.25
CA ARG A 64 -1.49 -47.44 -21.67
C ARG A 64 -1.09 -46.25 -22.56
N ARG A 65 -1.77 -45.12 -22.43
CA ARG A 65 -1.58 -43.96 -23.32
C ARG A 65 -0.17 -43.36 -23.17
N ILE A 66 0.34 -43.26 -21.95
CA ILE A 66 1.70 -42.74 -21.73
C ILE A 66 2.79 -43.69 -22.27
N ARG A 67 2.57 -45.02 -22.25
CA ARG A 67 3.48 -45.99 -22.90
C ARG A 67 3.44 -45.89 -24.43
N GLU A 68 2.26 -45.66 -25.01
CA GLU A 68 2.10 -45.40 -26.44
C GLU A 68 2.83 -44.12 -26.85
N LEU A 69 2.65 -43.02 -26.10
CA LEU A 69 3.38 -41.76 -26.32
C LEU A 69 4.90 -41.95 -26.19
N THR A 70 5.34 -42.71 -25.19
CA THR A 70 6.77 -43.05 -25.02
C THR A 70 7.30 -43.78 -26.26
N SER A 71 6.55 -44.76 -26.77
CA SER A 71 6.90 -45.51 -27.98
C SER A 71 6.96 -44.63 -29.22
N VAL A 72 6.05 -43.67 -29.36
CA VAL A 72 6.04 -42.70 -30.47
C VAL A 72 7.28 -41.83 -30.41
N VAL A 73 7.59 -41.24 -29.25
CA VAL A 73 8.79 -40.40 -29.06
C VAL A 73 10.05 -41.21 -29.33
N GLN A 74 10.14 -42.43 -28.78
CA GLN A 74 11.29 -43.30 -28.97
C GLN A 74 11.54 -43.62 -30.44
N LYS A 75 10.50 -44.04 -31.17
CA LYS A 75 10.60 -44.39 -32.60
C LYS A 75 10.86 -43.16 -33.49
N ARG A 76 10.21 -42.02 -33.20
CA ARG A 76 10.34 -40.79 -33.97
C ARG A 76 11.76 -40.25 -33.93
N PHE A 77 12.34 -40.16 -32.74
CA PHE A 77 13.66 -39.57 -32.51
C PHE A 77 14.79 -40.60 -32.46
N LYS A 78 14.48 -41.89 -32.69
CA LYS A 78 15.43 -43.02 -32.74
C LYS A 78 16.24 -43.15 -31.44
N PHE A 79 15.57 -42.98 -30.31
CA PHE A 79 16.18 -43.21 -29.00
C PHE A 79 16.39 -44.71 -28.76
N PRO A 80 17.51 -45.11 -28.12
CA PRO A 80 17.68 -46.48 -27.68
C PRO A 80 16.61 -46.87 -26.65
N GLU A 81 16.29 -48.17 -26.58
CA GLU A 81 15.31 -48.69 -25.63
C GLU A 81 15.66 -48.30 -24.18
N ASN A 82 14.64 -47.96 -23.40
CA ASN A 82 14.74 -47.53 -22.00
C ASN A 82 15.54 -46.24 -21.73
N SER A 83 15.88 -45.46 -22.76
CA SER A 83 16.58 -44.18 -22.58
C SER A 83 15.67 -42.97 -22.40
N VAL A 84 14.37 -43.12 -22.68
CA VAL A 84 13.39 -42.02 -22.58
C VAL A 84 12.26 -42.44 -21.65
N GLU A 85 11.92 -41.55 -20.72
CA GLU A 85 10.78 -41.72 -19.82
C GLU A 85 9.90 -40.47 -19.83
N LEU A 86 8.58 -40.68 -19.88
CA LEU A 86 7.58 -39.62 -19.82
C LEU A 86 6.93 -39.60 -18.43
N TYR A 87 6.85 -38.41 -17.86
CA TYR A 87 6.15 -38.11 -16.61
C TYR A 87 4.99 -37.16 -16.90
N ALA A 88 3.90 -37.27 -16.14
CA ALA A 88 2.79 -36.33 -16.21
C ALA A 88 2.67 -35.58 -14.89
N GLU A 89 2.84 -34.26 -14.95
CA GLU A 89 2.71 -33.35 -13.81
C GLU A 89 1.43 -32.54 -13.94
N LYS A 90 0.75 -32.32 -12.81
CA LYS A 90 -0.44 -31.49 -12.77
C LYS A 90 -0.04 -30.01 -12.72
N VAL A 91 -0.64 -29.19 -13.58
CA VAL A 91 -0.47 -27.73 -13.50
C VAL A 91 -1.07 -27.22 -12.19
N ASN A 92 -0.29 -26.47 -11.39
CA ASN A 92 -0.70 -25.92 -10.09
C ASN A 92 -2.03 -25.14 -10.20
N ASN A 93 -2.08 -24.15 -11.07
CA ASN A 93 -3.26 -23.32 -11.31
C ASN A 93 -3.65 -23.31 -12.78
N ARG A 94 -4.69 -24.07 -13.15
CA ARG A 94 -5.19 -24.13 -14.52
C ARG A 94 -5.73 -22.79 -15.03
N GLY A 95 -6.18 -21.91 -14.13
CA GLY A 95 -6.75 -20.61 -14.47
C GLY A 95 -5.73 -19.59 -14.96
N LEU A 96 -4.47 -19.74 -14.54
CA LEU A 96 -3.38 -18.84 -14.90
C LEU A 96 -2.68 -19.23 -16.22
N CYS A 97 -2.93 -20.44 -16.73
CA CYS A 97 -2.34 -20.90 -17.99
C CYS A 97 -3.22 -20.49 -19.20
N ALA A 98 -2.67 -19.68 -20.10
CA ALA A 98 -3.37 -19.20 -21.28
C ALA A 98 -3.71 -20.32 -22.27
N ILE A 99 -2.82 -21.31 -22.43
CA ILE A 99 -3.04 -22.44 -23.34
C ILE A 99 -4.25 -23.27 -22.89
N ALA A 100 -4.30 -23.63 -21.60
CA ALA A 100 -5.40 -24.40 -21.04
C ALA A 100 -6.74 -23.65 -21.15
N GLN A 101 -6.73 -22.32 -20.95
CA GLN A 101 -7.93 -21.50 -21.10
C GLN A 101 -8.37 -21.33 -22.56
N ALA A 102 -7.42 -21.22 -23.50
CA ALA A 102 -7.71 -21.16 -24.92
C ALA A 102 -8.33 -22.47 -25.43
N GLU A 103 -7.82 -23.62 -25.00
CA GLU A 103 -8.43 -24.93 -25.29
C GLU A 103 -9.82 -25.04 -24.64
N SER A 104 -9.97 -24.64 -23.38
CA SER A 104 -11.29 -24.63 -22.71
C SER A 104 -12.32 -23.79 -23.49
N LEU A 105 -11.91 -22.63 -23.99
CA LEU A 105 -12.76 -21.79 -24.82
C LEU A 105 -13.09 -22.45 -26.17
N ARG A 106 -12.12 -23.10 -26.81
CA ARG A 106 -12.32 -23.88 -28.04
C ARG A 106 -13.36 -24.99 -27.82
N TYR A 107 -13.27 -25.77 -26.76
CA TYR A 107 -14.27 -26.81 -26.43
C TYR A 107 -15.66 -26.23 -26.19
N LYS A 108 -15.77 -25.10 -25.46
CA LYS A 108 -17.06 -24.43 -25.23
C LYS A 108 -17.71 -23.96 -26.54
N LEU A 109 -16.92 -23.41 -27.46
CA LEU A 109 -17.43 -22.96 -28.76
C LEU A 109 -17.81 -24.12 -29.68
N LEU A 110 -17.05 -25.22 -29.68
CA LEU A 110 -17.42 -26.46 -30.39
C LEU A 110 -18.70 -27.07 -29.83
N GLY A 111 -18.90 -26.99 -28.51
CA GLY A 111 -20.13 -27.40 -27.83
C GLY A 111 -21.34 -26.49 -28.09
N GLY A 112 -21.24 -25.51 -28.98
CA GLY A 112 -22.36 -24.66 -29.39
C GLY A 112 -22.73 -23.55 -28.41
N LEU A 113 -21.92 -23.28 -27.38
CA LEU A 113 -22.18 -22.15 -26.47
C LEU A 113 -22.01 -20.83 -27.21
N ALA A 114 -22.90 -19.88 -26.91
CA ALA A 114 -22.82 -18.52 -27.44
C ALA A 114 -21.49 -17.85 -27.05
N VAL A 115 -20.86 -17.19 -28.02
CA VAL A 115 -19.50 -16.62 -27.90
C VAL A 115 -19.34 -15.71 -26.69
N ARG A 116 -20.29 -14.78 -26.45
CA ARG A 116 -20.24 -13.89 -25.27
C ARG A 116 -20.28 -14.68 -23.96
N ARG A 117 -21.18 -15.65 -23.84
CA ARG A 117 -21.33 -16.49 -22.64
C ARG A 117 -20.06 -17.30 -22.38
N ALA A 118 -19.48 -17.89 -23.42
CA ALA A 118 -18.25 -18.67 -23.32
C ALA A 118 -17.05 -17.78 -22.90
N CYS A 119 -16.89 -16.60 -23.51
CA CYS A 119 -15.79 -15.69 -23.21
C CYS A 119 -15.88 -15.12 -21.79
N TYR A 120 -17.04 -14.60 -21.37
CA TYR A 120 -17.21 -14.11 -19.99
C TYR A 120 -17.03 -15.21 -18.94
N GLY A 121 -17.44 -16.45 -19.25
CA GLY A 121 -17.20 -17.58 -18.36
C GLY A 121 -15.72 -17.93 -18.20
N VAL A 122 -14.90 -17.79 -19.25
CA VAL A 122 -13.43 -17.98 -19.16
C VAL A 122 -12.78 -16.81 -18.44
N LEU A 123 -13.15 -15.59 -18.83
CA LEU A 123 -12.58 -14.37 -18.26
C LEU A 123 -12.84 -14.27 -16.76
N ARG A 124 -14.07 -14.57 -16.30
CA ARG A 124 -14.39 -14.65 -14.87
C ARG A 124 -13.59 -15.73 -14.14
N PHE A 125 -13.47 -16.92 -14.73
CA PHE A 125 -12.71 -18.02 -14.14
C PHE A 125 -11.21 -17.69 -13.99
N VAL A 126 -10.64 -16.95 -14.94
CA VAL A 126 -9.25 -16.47 -14.89
C VAL A 126 -9.05 -15.44 -13.78
N MET A 127 -9.96 -14.46 -13.68
CA MET A 127 -9.93 -13.45 -12.62
C MET A 127 -10.12 -14.07 -11.22
N GLU A 128 -11.05 -15.03 -11.08
CA GLU A 128 -11.26 -15.80 -9.83
C GLU A 128 -10.04 -16.66 -9.44
N SER A 129 -9.20 -17.03 -10.40
CA SER A 129 -7.96 -17.78 -10.15
C SER A 129 -6.78 -16.90 -9.72
N GLY A 130 -6.98 -15.59 -9.54
CA GLY A 130 -5.96 -14.66 -9.06
C GLY A 130 -5.12 -13.98 -10.16
N ALA A 131 -5.61 -13.95 -11.40
CA ALA A 131 -4.96 -13.16 -12.45
C ALA A 131 -5.19 -11.65 -12.21
N LYS A 132 -4.18 -10.84 -12.49
CA LYS A 132 -4.28 -9.38 -12.40
C LYS A 132 -5.12 -8.78 -13.53
N GLY A 133 -5.17 -9.46 -14.68
CA GLY A 133 -6.09 -9.16 -15.77
C GLY A 133 -6.12 -10.21 -16.86
N CYS A 134 -7.13 -10.13 -17.72
CA CYS A 134 -7.37 -11.08 -18.80
C CYS A 134 -7.95 -10.38 -20.02
N GLU A 135 -7.44 -10.71 -21.20
CA GLU A 135 -7.99 -10.30 -22.49
C GLU A 135 -8.26 -11.53 -23.36
N VAL A 136 -9.52 -11.69 -23.78
CA VAL A 136 -9.95 -12.74 -24.72
C VAL A 136 -10.41 -12.07 -26.00
N ILE A 137 -9.81 -12.45 -27.12
CA ILE A 137 -10.17 -11.97 -28.46
C ILE A 137 -10.68 -13.15 -29.28
N VAL A 138 -11.89 -13.02 -29.82
CA VAL A 138 -12.45 -13.97 -30.78
C VAL A 138 -12.63 -13.27 -32.12
N SER A 139 -12.03 -13.81 -33.16
CA SER A 139 -12.00 -13.24 -34.50
C SER A 139 -12.47 -14.24 -35.55
N GLY A 140 -13.21 -13.77 -36.55
CA GLY A 140 -13.68 -14.61 -37.67
C GLY A 140 -15.15 -14.36 -38.00
N LYS A 141 -15.76 -15.31 -38.73
CA LYS A 141 -17.18 -15.26 -39.11
C LYS A 141 -18.04 -15.70 -37.92
N LEU A 142 -18.64 -14.74 -37.22
CA LEU A 142 -19.43 -14.99 -36.01
C LEU A 142 -20.90 -15.30 -36.36
N ARG A 143 -21.74 -14.27 -36.51
CA ARG A 143 -23.15 -14.41 -36.89
C ARG A 143 -23.41 -14.06 -38.36
N ALA A 144 -22.57 -13.20 -38.94
CA ALA A 144 -22.72 -12.70 -40.30
C ALA A 144 -21.61 -13.22 -41.22
N GLN A 145 -21.80 -13.10 -42.54
CA GLN A 145 -20.81 -13.52 -43.54
C GLN A 145 -19.49 -12.73 -43.47
N ARG A 146 -19.54 -11.48 -42.99
CA ARG A 146 -18.36 -10.63 -42.79
C ARG A 146 -17.65 -10.99 -41.48
N ALA A 147 -16.34 -11.09 -41.53
CA ALA A 147 -15.52 -11.32 -40.35
C ALA A 147 -15.61 -10.14 -39.36
N LYS A 148 -15.65 -10.45 -38.06
CA LYS A 148 -15.64 -9.48 -36.97
C LYS A 148 -14.71 -9.96 -35.87
N ALA A 149 -14.03 -9.03 -35.21
CA ALA A 149 -13.25 -9.28 -34.01
C ALA A 149 -14.01 -8.75 -32.78
N MET A 150 -14.25 -9.61 -31.80
CA MET A 150 -14.79 -9.26 -30.49
C MET A 150 -13.68 -9.36 -29.46
N LYS A 151 -13.49 -8.30 -28.68
CA LYS A 151 -12.52 -8.26 -27.58
C LYS A 151 -13.28 -8.20 -26.28
N PHE A 152 -12.88 -9.02 -25.33
CA PHE A 152 -13.39 -9.08 -23.96
C PHE A 152 -12.19 -8.83 -23.05
N LYS A 153 -12.26 -7.80 -22.21
CA LYS A 153 -11.18 -7.39 -21.32
C LYS A 153 -11.71 -7.25 -19.91
N ASP A 154 -10.90 -7.63 -18.94
CA ASP A 154 -11.15 -7.42 -17.52
C ASP A 154 -9.84 -7.34 -16.74
N GLY A 155 -9.83 -6.58 -15.66
CA GLY A 155 -8.63 -6.28 -14.87
C GLY A 155 -7.60 -5.40 -15.57
N TYR A 156 -6.35 -5.49 -15.12
CA TYR A 156 -5.23 -4.67 -15.58
C TYR A 156 -4.40 -5.44 -16.63
N MET A 157 -4.00 -4.77 -17.72
CA MET A 157 -3.30 -5.39 -18.83
C MET A 157 -2.24 -4.45 -19.40
N ILE A 158 -0.99 -4.90 -19.40
CA ILE A 158 0.14 -4.21 -20.06
C ILE A 158 0.19 -4.58 -21.56
N SER A 159 0.69 -3.67 -22.40
CA SER A 159 0.70 -3.87 -23.87
C SER A 159 2.07 -3.67 -24.54
N SER A 160 3.03 -3.07 -23.85
CA SER A 160 4.35 -2.73 -24.40
C SER A 160 5.47 -2.92 -23.38
N GLY A 161 6.70 -3.07 -23.88
CA GLY A 161 7.91 -3.22 -23.07
C GLY A 161 8.27 -4.67 -22.72
N GLN A 162 9.43 -4.85 -22.10
CA GLN A 162 9.91 -6.15 -21.63
C GLN A 162 8.96 -6.84 -20.62
N PRO A 163 8.26 -6.13 -19.71
CA PRO A 163 7.33 -6.77 -18.78
C PRO A 163 6.23 -7.58 -19.46
N VAL A 164 5.87 -7.29 -20.72
CA VAL A 164 4.89 -8.10 -21.48
C VAL A 164 5.37 -9.55 -21.62
N ASN A 165 6.65 -9.77 -21.90
CA ASN A 165 7.19 -11.12 -22.09
C ASN A 165 7.27 -11.91 -20.78
N GLU A 166 7.33 -11.22 -19.63
CA GLU A 166 7.48 -11.82 -18.30
C GLU A 166 6.13 -12.03 -17.60
N TYR A 167 5.21 -11.06 -17.71
CA TYR A 167 3.92 -11.06 -17.00
C TYR A 167 2.76 -11.61 -17.82
N ILE A 168 2.84 -11.60 -19.16
CA ILE A 168 1.71 -12.02 -19.99
C ILE A 168 1.97 -13.41 -20.55
N ASP A 169 1.14 -14.35 -20.11
CA ASP A 169 0.98 -15.63 -20.82
C ASP A 169 -0.06 -15.45 -21.93
N SER A 170 0.25 -15.91 -23.14
CA SER A 170 -0.63 -15.76 -24.29
C SER A 170 -0.71 -17.01 -25.16
N ALA A 171 -1.92 -17.34 -25.60
CA ALA A 171 -2.16 -18.49 -26.44
C ALA A 171 -3.16 -18.15 -27.56
N VAL A 172 -2.90 -18.71 -28.74
CA VAL A 172 -3.78 -18.62 -29.91
C VAL A 172 -4.24 -20.02 -30.30
N ARG A 173 -5.54 -20.17 -30.56
CA ARG A 173 -6.14 -21.42 -31.02
C ARG A 173 -7.13 -21.18 -32.14
N HIS A 174 -7.24 -22.18 -33.01
CA HIS A 174 -8.19 -22.18 -34.11
C HIS A 174 -9.37 -23.09 -33.77
N VAL A 175 -10.58 -22.61 -34.03
CA VAL A 175 -11.82 -23.36 -33.86
C VAL A 175 -12.41 -23.60 -35.23
N LEU A 176 -12.51 -24.87 -35.61
CA LEU A 176 -13.13 -25.29 -36.85
C LEU A 176 -14.64 -25.40 -36.62
N LEU A 177 -15.41 -24.50 -37.22
CA LEU A 177 -16.88 -24.55 -37.23
C LEU A 177 -17.36 -24.85 -38.65
N ARG A 178 -18.62 -25.27 -38.78
CA ARG A 178 -19.24 -25.55 -40.09
C ARG A 178 -19.18 -24.36 -41.07
N GLN A 179 -19.21 -23.13 -40.56
CA GLN A 179 -19.17 -21.90 -41.38
C GLN A 179 -17.75 -21.46 -41.77
N GLY A 180 -16.71 -22.08 -41.19
CA GLY A 180 -15.31 -21.70 -41.37
C GLY A 180 -14.54 -21.71 -40.04
N VAL A 181 -13.39 -21.04 -40.03
CA VAL A 181 -12.48 -21.03 -38.87
C VAL A 181 -12.65 -19.75 -38.05
N LEU A 182 -12.76 -19.90 -36.73
CA LEU A 182 -12.60 -18.80 -35.77
C LEU A 182 -11.20 -18.84 -35.16
N GLY A 183 -10.62 -17.67 -34.93
CA GLY A 183 -9.39 -17.50 -34.16
C GLY A 183 -9.70 -17.02 -32.74
N ILE A 184 -9.24 -17.77 -31.74
CA ILE A 184 -9.23 -17.38 -30.34
C ILE A 184 -7.82 -16.92 -29.97
N LYS A 185 -7.72 -15.80 -29.26
CA LYS A 185 -6.50 -15.37 -28.59
C LYS A 185 -6.84 -15.07 -27.13
N VAL A 186 -6.14 -15.70 -26.19
CA VAL A 186 -6.24 -15.44 -24.76
C VAL A 186 -4.92 -14.84 -24.30
N LYS A 187 -4.99 -13.74 -23.56
CA LYS A 187 -3.87 -13.12 -22.86
C LYS A 187 -4.22 -13.05 -21.38
N ILE A 188 -3.36 -13.58 -20.53
CA ILE A 188 -3.52 -13.56 -19.08
C ILE A 188 -2.35 -12.79 -18.51
N MET A 189 -2.64 -11.70 -17.81
CA MET A 189 -1.64 -10.99 -17.01
C MET A 189 -1.56 -11.66 -15.65
N LEU A 190 -0.44 -12.31 -15.40
CA LEU A 190 -0.12 -12.93 -14.12
C LEU A 190 0.08 -11.84 -13.05
N ASP A 191 -0.17 -12.21 -11.80
CA ASP A 191 0.17 -11.33 -10.68
C ASP A 191 1.65 -11.50 -10.29
N TRP A 192 2.22 -10.50 -9.63
CA TRP A 192 3.57 -10.56 -9.12
C TRP A 192 3.65 -11.51 -7.92
N ASP A 193 4.49 -12.54 -8.00
CA ASP A 193 4.68 -13.51 -6.92
C ASP A 193 6.17 -13.58 -6.52
N PRO A 194 6.54 -13.08 -5.32
CA PRO A 194 7.91 -13.15 -4.81
C PRO A 194 8.46 -14.58 -4.72
N LYS A 195 7.59 -15.59 -4.58
CA LYS A 195 7.98 -17.00 -4.48
C LYS A 195 8.16 -17.66 -5.85
N GLY A 196 7.75 -17.00 -6.93
CA GLY A 196 7.90 -17.49 -8.31
C GLY A 196 7.09 -18.74 -8.63
N LYS A 197 6.03 -19.05 -7.88
CA LYS A 197 5.22 -20.26 -8.11
C LYS A 197 4.09 -20.02 -9.11
N GLN A 198 3.47 -18.84 -9.07
CA GLN A 198 2.26 -18.54 -9.85
C GLN A 198 2.48 -17.45 -10.90
N GLY A 199 3.51 -16.63 -10.74
CA GLY A 199 3.82 -15.52 -11.61
C GLY A 199 5.30 -15.15 -11.57
N PRO A 200 5.69 -14.08 -12.29
CA PRO A 200 7.07 -13.62 -12.34
C PRO A 200 7.55 -13.14 -10.97
N THR A 201 8.83 -13.41 -10.69
CA THR A 201 9.53 -13.00 -9.46
C THR A 201 9.92 -11.52 -9.49
N THR A 202 10.24 -11.01 -10.68
CA THR A 202 10.62 -9.61 -10.92
C THR A 202 9.37 -8.74 -10.79
N PRO A 203 9.37 -7.70 -9.92
CA PRO A 203 8.27 -6.75 -9.85
C PRO A 203 8.20 -5.89 -11.12
N LEU A 204 7.05 -5.26 -11.35
CA LEU A 204 6.91 -4.29 -12.44
C LEU A 204 7.90 -3.13 -12.24
N PRO A 205 8.54 -2.64 -13.30
CA PRO A 205 9.57 -1.59 -13.18
C PRO A 205 9.01 -0.28 -12.60
N ASP A 206 7.71 -0.03 -12.78
CA ASP A 206 7.03 1.17 -12.29
C ASP A 206 6.55 1.02 -10.84
N LEU A 207 6.57 -0.19 -10.28
CA LEU A 207 6.07 -0.47 -8.93
C LEU A 207 7.14 -0.18 -7.88
N VAL A 208 7.07 1.03 -7.31
CA VAL A 208 7.92 1.42 -6.18
C VAL A 208 7.18 1.17 -4.87
N THR A 209 7.62 0.18 -4.09
CA THR A 209 7.09 -0.06 -2.74
C THR A 209 7.88 0.76 -1.72
N ILE A 210 7.26 1.82 -1.20
CA ILE A 210 7.81 2.60 -0.09
C ILE A 210 7.42 1.88 1.19
N HIS A 211 8.38 1.18 1.80
CA HIS A 211 8.16 0.56 3.10
C HIS A 211 8.09 1.64 4.18
N PRO A 212 7.07 1.64 5.03
CA PRO A 212 7.08 2.52 6.20
C PRO A 212 8.31 2.17 7.06
N PRO A 213 8.87 3.15 7.78
CA PRO A 213 9.93 2.87 8.73
C PRO A 213 9.46 1.78 9.68
N LYS A 214 10.31 0.80 9.94
CA LYS A 214 10.02 -0.20 10.97
C LYS A 214 9.84 0.56 12.28
N GLU A 215 8.78 0.22 13.00
CA GLU A 215 8.69 0.61 14.41
C GLU A 215 9.90 -0.04 15.08
N GLU A 216 10.87 0.80 15.46
CA GLU A 216 11.90 0.36 16.38
C GLU A 216 11.16 0.05 17.69
N GLU A 217 11.04 -1.24 18.02
CA GLU A 217 10.92 -1.60 19.41
C GLU A 217 12.12 -0.95 20.08
N PHE A 218 11.89 0.16 20.77
CA PHE A 218 12.75 0.56 21.85
C PHE A 218 12.80 -0.65 22.76
N ILE A 219 13.81 -1.49 22.57
CA ILE A 219 14.34 -2.34 23.62
C ILE A 219 14.62 -1.31 24.70
N ARG A 220 13.69 -1.18 25.65
CA ARG A 220 13.98 -0.52 26.90
C ARG A 220 15.29 -1.19 27.32
N PRO A 221 16.41 -0.46 27.45
CA PRO A 221 17.60 -1.07 28.01
C PRO A 221 17.11 -1.79 29.25
N ALA A 222 17.38 -3.11 29.30
CA ALA A 222 16.85 -4.01 30.33
C ALA A 222 16.87 -3.25 31.63
N SER A 223 15.69 -3.05 32.24
CA SER A 223 15.47 -2.20 33.40
C SER A 223 16.73 -2.23 34.26
N ILE A 224 17.57 -1.20 34.09
CA ILE A 224 18.62 -0.92 35.04
C ILE A 224 17.78 -0.65 36.26
N VAL A 225 17.74 -1.63 37.16
CA VAL A 225 17.28 -1.45 38.52
C VAL A 225 17.85 -0.10 38.91
N PRO A 226 17.03 0.92 39.21
CA PRO A 226 17.57 2.23 39.49
C PRO A 226 18.47 2.05 40.72
N THR A 227 19.78 1.97 40.48
CA THR A 227 20.76 2.46 41.43
C THR A 227 20.30 3.85 41.73
N GLU A 228 19.91 4.05 42.98
CA GLU A 228 19.47 5.31 43.57
C GLU A 228 20.26 6.47 42.94
N VAL A 229 19.62 7.14 41.98
CA VAL A 229 20.02 8.47 41.58
C VAL A 229 18.94 9.35 42.19
N GLU A 230 19.34 10.23 43.08
CA GLU A 230 18.49 11.27 43.63
C GLU A 230 18.15 12.24 42.48
N TRP A 231 16.95 12.14 41.90
CA TRP A 231 16.46 13.10 40.91
C TRP A 231 15.71 14.21 41.64
N GLY A 232 16.36 15.36 41.76
CA GLY A 232 15.81 16.57 42.37
C GLY A 232 14.87 17.35 41.43
N ASP A 233 14.06 18.22 42.05
CA ASP A 233 13.09 19.15 41.46
C ASP A 233 13.69 20.07 40.37
N GLN A 234 13.83 19.61 39.13
CA GLN A 234 14.25 20.46 38.00
C GLN A 234 13.08 20.75 37.05
N ALA A 235 12.88 22.03 36.75
CA ALA A 235 11.92 22.53 35.76
C ALA A 235 12.33 22.14 34.34
N TYR A 236 11.35 22.02 33.43
CA TYR A 236 11.60 21.86 32.00
C TYR A 236 12.49 23.00 31.49
N PRO A 237 13.43 22.72 30.57
CA PRO A 237 14.26 23.76 29.98
C PRO A 237 13.40 24.78 29.22
N THR A 238 13.85 26.02 29.17
CA THR A 238 13.15 27.07 28.39
C THR A 238 13.11 26.68 26.91
N VAL A 239 11.94 26.85 26.29
CA VAL A 239 11.74 26.49 24.87
C VAL A 239 12.64 27.39 24.01
N ALA A 240 13.53 26.79 23.23
CA ALA A 240 14.52 27.52 22.44
C ALA A 240 13.88 28.54 21.48
N ASN A 241 12.75 28.18 20.85
CA ASN A 241 12.05 29.03 19.90
C ASN A 241 11.44 30.29 20.54
N CYS A 242 11.19 30.29 21.86
CA CYS A 242 10.77 31.48 22.59
C CYS A 242 11.89 32.53 22.75
N LYS A 243 13.13 32.21 22.37
CA LYS A 243 14.22 33.19 22.29
C LYS A 243 14.14 34.03 21.01
N THR A 244 13.60 33.47 19.93
CA THR A 244 13.54 34.11 18.61
C THR A 244 12.17 34.71 18.32
N ASN A 245 11.10 34.10 18.82
CA ASN A 245 9.72 34.57 18.64
C ASN A 245 9.08 34.89 20.00
N GLU A 246 8.16 35.85 20.02
CA GLU A 246 7.46 36.24 21.25
C GLU A 246 6.57 35.09 21.77
N CYS A 247 6.62 34.85 23.08
CA CYS A 247 5.86 33.83 23.80
C CYS A 247 5.08 34.42 24.98
N PRO A 248 3.94 33.80 25.36
CA PRO A 248 3.22 34.18 26.58
C PRO A 248 4.07 33.89 27.82
N SER A 249 4.20 34.88 28.69
CA SER A 249 4.94 34.75 29.95
C SER A 249 4.19 33.89 30.97
N TYR A 250 4.91 33.00 31.66
CA TYR A 250 4.39 32.21 32.78
C TYR A 250 5.43 32.09 33.90
N THR A 251 4.97 31.71 35.09
CA THR A 251 5.85 31.33 36.21
C THR A 251 5.63 29.87 36.59
N VAL A 252 6.69 29.10 36.72
CA VAL A 252 6.60 27.70 37.19
C VAL A 252 6.33 27.71 38.69
N VAL A 253 5.21 27.11 39.09
CA VAL A 253 4.75 26.99 40.49
C VAL A 253 5.26 25.67 41.08
N HIS A 254 5.24 24.61 40.28
CA HIS A 254 5.70 23.29 40.68
C HIS A 254 6.22 22.55 39.44
N SER A 255 7.29 21.78 39.60
CA SER A 255 7.80 20.87 38.57
C SER A 255 8.04 19.52 39.22
N GLN A 256 7.56 18.46 38.57
CA GLN A 256 7.77 17.09 39.01
C GLN A 256 7.86 16.22 37.76
N ASN A 257 8.99 15.53 37.56
CA ASN A 257 9.41 14.58 36.50
C ASN A 257 8.65 14.56 35.15
N GLU A 258 7.33 14.51 35.16
CA GLU A 258 6.44 14.29 34.03
C GLU A 258 5.44 15.43 33.75
N PHE A 259 5.34 16.44 34.62
CA PHE A 259 4.50 17.62 34.41
C PHE A 259 5.01 18.87 35.18
N GLU A 260 4.56 20.03 34.73
CA GLU A 260 4.73 21.30 35.43
C GLU A 260 3.38 21.92 35.75
N ILE A 261 3.30 22.58 36.90
CA ILE A 261 2.23 23.53 37.19
C ILE A 261 2.77 24.92 36.92
N ARG A 262 2.13 25.63 36.00
CA ARG A 262 2.48 27.00 35.62
C ARG A 262 1.36 27.94 35.99
N SER A 263 1.71 29.17 36.36
CA SER A 263 0.75 30.27 36.47
C SER A 263 0.88 31.19 35.26
N TYR A 264 -0.25 31.44 34.62
CA TYR A 264 -0.35 32.32 33.45
C TYR A 264 -1.12 33.58 33.84
N LYS A 265 -0.69 34.72 33.30
CA LYS A 265 -1.49 35.94 33.32
C LYS A 265 -2.45 35.92 32.13
N GLU A 266 -3.62 36.52 32.32
CA GLU A 266 -4.54 36.77 31.21
C GLU A 266 -3.84 37.64 30.16
N ALA A 267 -3.90 37.23 28.89
CA ALA A 267 -3.34 37.98 27.78
C ALA A 267 -4.32 38.03 26.61
N ALA A 268 -4.12 38.94 25.67
CA ALA A 268 -4.88 39.05 24.44
C ALA A 268 -4.42 38.00 23.41
N TRP A 269 -5.38 37.31 22.82
CA TRP A 269 -5.23 36.31 21.76
C TRP A 269 -6.27 36.57 20.67
N VAL A 270 -6.09 35.96 19.51
CA VAL A 270 -7.14 35.84 18.49
C VAL A 270 -7.52 34.38 18.31
N SER A 271 -8.83 34.10 18.25
CA SER A 271 -9.37 32.75 18.07
C SER A 271 -10.08 32.60 16.73
N GLY A 272 -9.89 31.45 16.09
CA GLY A 272 -10.68 31.03 14.93
C GLY A 272 -12.07 30.49 15.31
N PRO A 273 -12.84 30.00 14.34
CA PRO A 273 -14.14 29.39 14.61
C PRO A 273 -13.99 28.03 15.29
N LYS A 274 -15.10 27.52 15.82
CA LYS A 274 -15.19 26.13 16.31
C LYS A 274 -15.34 25.19 15.12
N ILE A 275 -14.36 24.32 14.91
CA ILE A 275 -14.31 23.41 13.75
C ILE A 275 -14.60 21.99 14.23
N PRO A 276 -15.79 21.42 13.90
CA PRO A 276 -16.07 20.01 14.16
C PRO A 276 -15.34 19.11 13.16
N SER A 277 -14.52 18.18 13.64
CA SER A 277 -13.72 17.29 12.79
C SER A 277 -13.37 15.98 13.49
N ASN A 278 -13.11 14.92 12.72
CA ASN A 278 -12.54 13.67 13.24
C ASN A 278 -11.00 13.67 13.29
N SER A 279 -10.35 14.71 12.74
CA SER A 279 -8.89 14.86 12.74
C SER A 279 -8.49 16.25 13.24
N TYR A 280 -7.67 16.26 14.29
CA TYR A 280 -6.94 17.40 14.82
C TYR A 280 -6.11 18.05 13.72
N LYS A 281 -5.36 17.27 12.93
CA LYS A 281 -4.47 17.82 11.90
C LYS A 281 -5.23 18.65 10.87
N THR A 282 -6.37 18.14 10.40
CA THR A 282 -7.22 18.87 9.44
C THR A 282 -7.80 20.14 10.05
N ALA A 283 -8.38 20.04 11.26
CA ALA A 283 -9.04 21.18 11.89
C ALA A 283 -8.06 22.26 12.37
N SER A 284 -6.89 21.85 12.86
CA SER A 284 -5.80 22.75 13.25
C SER A 284 -5.27 23.51 12.05
N ASN A 285 -5.04 22.84 10.90
CA ASN A 285 -4.60 23.51 9.68
C ASN A 285 -5.64 24.51 9.16
N GLU A 286 -6.92 24.15 9.17
CA GLU A 286 -8.00 25.03 8.76
C GLU A 286 -8.09 26.28 9.65
N GLY A 287 -8.12 26.09 10.97
CA GLY A 287 -8.12 27.20 11.93
C GLY A 287 -6.86 28.07 11.84
N PHE A 288 -5.70 27.46 11.62
CA PHE A 288 -4.44 28.15 11.39
C PHE A 288 -4.51 29.05 10.15
N LEU A 289 -5.01 28.57 9.02
CA LEU A 289 -5.08 29.36 7.78
C LEU A 289 -6.01 30.57 7.91
N ILE A 290 -7.12 30.44 8.65
CA ILE A 290 -8.03 31.54 8.94
C ILE A 290 -7.30 32.64 9.73
N LEU A 291 -6.64 32.28 10.82
CA LEU A 291 -5.90 33.24 11.65
C LEU A 291 -4.66 33.78 10.94
N PHE A 292 -4.00 32.95 10.11
CA PHE A 292 -2.86 33.35 9.31
C PHE A 292 -3.24 34.43 8.30
N SER A 293 -4.39 34.28 7.63
CA SER A 293 -4.93 35.31 6.73
C SER A 293 -5.13 36.65 7.45
N TYR A 294 -5.70 36.62 8.66
CA TYR A 294 -5.90 37.82 9.48
C TYR A 294 -4.58 38.53 9.81
N ILE A 295 -3.56 37.82 10.30
CA ILE A 295 -2.27 38.44 10.64
C ILE A 295 -1.46 38.86 9.41
N GLN A 296 -1.73 38.30 8.22
CA GLN A 296 -1.12 38.72 6.96
C GLN A 296 -1.72 40.00 6.35
N GLY A 297 -2.67 40.64 7.06
CA GLY A 297 -3.25 41.91 6.65
C GLY A 297 -4.70 41.82 6.18
N ASN A 298 -5.36 40.66 6.31
CA ASN A 298 -6.80 40.56 6.07
C ASN A 298 -7.62 40.99 7.30
N ASN A 299 -7.39 42.23 7.72
CA ASN A 299 -8.06 42.95 8.80
C ASN A 299 -8.46 44.35 8.29
N LYS A 300 -9.36 45.04 9.00
CA LYS A 300 -9.95 46.30 8.51
C LYS A 300 -8.89 47.35 8.19
N GLU A 301 -7.79 47.35 8.94
CA GLU A 301 -6.69 48.30 8.85
C GLU A 301 -5.60 47.87 7.85
N ARG A 302 -5.69 46.68 7.26
CA ARG A 302 -4.69 46.07 6.35
C ARG A 302 -3.27 45.98 6.92
N VAL A 303 -3.17 45.84 8.25
CA VAL A 303 -1.90 45.81 8.96
C VAL A 303 -1.40 44.37 9.11
N LYS A 304 -0.12 44.14 8.81
CA LYS A 304 0.54 42.87 9.10
C LYS A 304 0.93 42.79 10.58
N ILE A 305 0.60 41.67 11.21
CA ILE A 305 0.92 41.36 12.61
C ILE A 305 2.02 40.30 12.59
N ASN A 306 3.07 40.50 13.39
CA ASN A 306 4.15 39.52 13.50
C ASN A 306 3.61 38.22 14.11
N MET A 307 4.01 37.09 13.53
CA MET A 307 3.68 35.78 14.07
C MET A 307 4.37 35.59 15.43
N THR A 308 3.66 34.96 16.35
CA THR A 308 4.16 34.56 17.67
C THR A 308 4.00 33.06 17.84
N ILE A 309 4.50 32.52 18.94
CA ILE A 309 4.35 31.12 19.31
C ILE A 309 4.03 31.01 20.81
N PRO A 310 3.49 29.89 21.30
CA PRO A 310 3.01 28.74 20.53
C PRO A 310 1.68 29.01 19.83
N VAL A 311 1.36 28.17 18.84
CA VAL A 311 -0.01 28.05 18.32
C VAL A 311 -0.79 27.15 19.27
N PHE A 312 -1.89 27.66 19.82
CA PHE A 312 -2.77 26.91 20.70
C PHE A 312 -3.93 26.31 19.92
N VAL A 313 -4.26 25.06 20.20
CA VAL A 313 -5.47 24.40 19.69
C VAL A 313 -6.20 23.77 20.86
N GLU A 314 -7.35 24.32 21.21
CA GLU A 314 -8.25 23.71 22.20
C GLU A 314 -8.96 22.52 21.55
N VAL A 315 -8.95 21.38 22.27
CA VAL A 315 -9.62 20.14 21.89
C VAL A 315 -10.77 19.92 22.87
N LYS A 316 -12.00 19.96 22.35
CA LYS A 316 -13.22 19.68 23.11
C LYS A 316 -14.14 18.78 22.31
N TYR A 317 -14.12 17.47 22.62
CA TYR A 317 -15.02 16.47 22.02
C TYR A 317 -15.17 16.62 20.48
N LYS A 318 -14.09 16.35 19.74
CA LYS A 318 -14.03 16.47 18.26
C LYS A 318 -14.31 17.88 17.70
N THR A 319 -14.38 18.88 18.55
CA THR A 319 -14.44 20.30 18.17
C THR A 319 -13.11 20.94 18.51
N TYR A 320 -12.53 21.64 17.54
CA TYR A 320 -11.22 22.28 17.67
C TYR A 320 -11.35 23.79 17.55
N THR A 321 -10.55 24.53 18.31
CA THR A 321 -10.47 25.99 18.19
C THR A 321 -9.01 26.41 18.25
N THR A 322 -8.54 27.08 17.21
CA THR A 322 -7.15 27.55 17.12
C THR A 322 -7.04 28.96 17.68
N PHE A 323 -5.95 29.25 18.38
CA PHE A 323 -5.65 30.55 18.96
C PHE A 323 -4.21 30.96 18.64
N PHE A 324 -4.02 32.23 18.24
CA PHE A 324 -2.70 32.84 18.12
C PHE A 324 -2.48 33.84 19.23
N TYR A 325 -1.30 33.76 19.85
CA TYR A 325 -0.86 34.76 20.79
C TYR A 325 -0.62 36.06 20.05
N VAL A 326 -1.01 37.18 20.65
CA VAL A 326 -0.81 38.48 20.02
C VAL A 326 0.49 39.09 20.54
N PRO A 327 1.32 39.72 19.67
CA PRO A 327 2.57 40.35 20.10
C PRO A 327 2.41 41.35 21.25
N GLN A 328 3.45 41.50 22.05
CA GLN A 328 3.52 42.30 23.28
C GLN A 328 3.06 43.75 23.06
N LYS A 329 3.33 44.33 21.88
CA LYS A 329 2.90 45.70 21.55
C LYS A 329 1.39 45.93 21.65
N TYR A 330 0.58 44.89 21.42
CA TYR A 330 -0.88 44.94 21.54
C TYR A 330 -1.39 44.49 22.93
N GLN A 331 -0.52 43.90 23.76
CA GLN A 331 -0.83 43.58 25.15
C GLN A 331 -0.85 44.83 26.04
N SER A 332 -0.06 45.86 25.66
CA SER A 332 0.23 47.04 26.49
C SER A 332 -0.28 48.36 25.90
N GLY A 333 -1.43 48.34 25.21
CA GLY A 333 -2.20 49.54 24.90
C GLY A 333 -2.37 49.88 23.41
N THR A 334 -1.61 49.27 22.49
CA THR A 334 -1.90 49.41 21.06
C THR A 334 -3.17 48.64 20.71
N PRO A 335 -4.19 49.25 20.06
CA PRO A 335 -5.38 48.52 19.65
C PRO A 335 -5.01 47.46 18.61
N LEU A 336 -5.55 46.26 18.79
CA LEU A 336 -5.38 45.16 17.86
C LEU A 336 -6.29 45.37 16.63
N PRO A 337 -5.79 45.23 15.37
CA PRO A 337 -6.57 45.42 14.17
C PRO A 337 -7.90 44.66 14.18
N GLU A 338 -8.99 45.30 13.79
CA GLU A 338 -10.31 44.68 13.82
C GLU A 338 -10.45 43.60 12.73
N PRO A 339 -10.98 42.41 13.07
CA PRO A 339 -11.30 41.41 12.07
C PRO A 339 -12.33 41.88 11.04
N ILE A 340 -12.16 41.46 9.78
CA ILE A 340 -13.18 41.63 8.72
C ILE A 340 -14.19 40.49 8.78
N SER A 341 -13.72 39.24 8.99
CA SER A 341 -14.58 38.07 9.10
C SER A 341 -15.07 37.89 10.54
N SER A 342 -16.31 37.43 10.68
CA SER A 342 -16.88 36.93 11.93
C SER A 342 -16.19 35.66 12.45
N ASP A 343 -15.40 34.97 11.62
CA ASP A 343 -14.67 33.76 11.99
C ASP A 343 -13.47 34.02 12.90
N VAL A 344 -13.03 35.28 13.01
CA VAL A 344 -11.92 35.68 13.87
C VAL A 344 -12.45 36.53 15.01
N THR A 345 -12.19 36.09 16.24
CA THR A 345 -12.62 36.78 17.46
C THR A 345 -11.40 37.16 18.31
N GLN A 346 -11.37 38.39 18.81
CA GLN A 346 -10.36 38.79 19.80
C GLN A 346 -10.80 38.30 21.19
N VAL A 347 -9.94 37.55 21.87
CA VAL A 347 -10.25 36.92 23.16
C VAL A 347 -9.15 37.18 24.18
N LYS A 348 -9.50 37.06 25.47
CA LYS A 348 -8.52 37.08 26.56
C LYS A 348 -8.47 35.71 27.23
N ILE A 349 -7.31 35.07 27.18
CA ILE A 349 -7.07 33.73 27.75
C ILE A 349 -5.67 33.67 28.40
N PRO A 350 -5.45 32.78 29.38
CA PRO A 350 -6.45 31.94 30.04
C PRO A 350 -7.31 32.71 31.05
N LYS A 351 -8.54 32.22 31.30
CA LYS A 351 -9.41 32.72 32.39
C LYS A 351 -9.01 32.13 33.74
N GLN A 352 -8.39 30.96 33.71
CA GLN A 352 -7.92 30.24 34.88
C GLN A 352 -6.48 30.63 35.22
N LYS A 353 -6.15 30.64 36.51
CA LYS A 353 -4.84 31.12 36.99
C LYS A 353 -3.71 30.10 36.77
N TYR A 354 -4.01 28.81 36.89
CA TYR A 354 -3.02 27.74 36.84
C TYR A 354 -3.22 26.85 35.62
N ALA A 355 -2.14 26.21 35.19
CA ALA A 355 -2.16 25.27 34.09
C ALA A 355 -1.25 24.08 34.43
N ALA A 356 -1.78 22.87 34.26
CA ALA A 356 -0.98 21.65 34.31
C ALA A 356 -0.46 21.38 32.91
N VAL A 357 0.85 21.24 32.77
CA VAL A 357 1.55 21.18 31.49
C VAL A 357 2.40 19.92 31.42
N ARG A 358 2.19 19.11 30.40
CA ARG A 358 3.10 18.01 30.03
C ARG A 358 3.76 18.34 28.71
N ARG A 359 5.09 18.27 28.66
CA ARG A 359 5.86 18.40 27.44
C ARG A 359 6.09 17.02 26.83
N PHE A 360 6.00 16.93 25.51
CA PHE A 360 6.26 15.69 24.77
C PHE A 360 6.93 15.99 23.43
N ASP A 361 7.69 15.02 22.95
CA ASP A 361 8.52 15.15 21.75
C ASP A 361 7.89 14.51 20.49
N GLY A 362 8.37 14.95 19.34
CA GLY A 362 8.02 14.43 18.02
C GLY A 362 6.80 15.10 17.38
N VAL A 363 6.30 14.54 16.27
CA VAL A 363 5.21 15.14 15.51
C VAL A 363 3.87 14.97 16.23
N ILE A 364 3.05 16.01 16.26
CA ILE A 364 1.67 15.96 16.77
C ILE A 364 0.82 15.11 15.81
N THR A 365 0.27 14.00 16.30
CA THR A 365 -0.63 13.12 15.55
C THR A 365 -1.93 12.88 16.31
N ASP A 366 -2.99 12.55 15.57
CA ASP A 366 -4.32 12.25 16.11
C ASP A 366 -4.29 11.12 17.16
N ASP A 367 -3.37 10.16 17.02
CA ASP A 367 -3.23 9.01 17.93
C ASP A 367 -2.43 9.33 19.21
N LYS A 368 -1.48 10.29 19.15
CA LYS A 368 -0.63 10.67 20.30
C LYS A 368 -1.32 11.61 21.28
N LEU A 369 -2.19 12.49 20.80
CA LEU A 369 -2.84 13.48 21.66
C LEU A 369 -3.66 12.84 22.80
N PRO A 370 -4.47 11.80 22.56
CA PRO A 370 -5.18 11.11 23.64
C PRO A 370 -4.23 10.45 24.64
N THR A 371 -3.10 9.87 24.20
CA THR A 371 -2.17 9.17 25.09
C THR A 371 -1.45 10.14 26.02
N GLU A 372 -0.94 11.26 25.49
CA GLU A 372 -0.26 12.28 26.29
C GLU A 372 -1.22 12.99 27.26
N PHE A 373 -2.48 13.17 26.85
CA PHE A 373 -3.52 13.73 27.72
C PHE A 373 -3.83 12.80 28.90
N VAL A 374 -3.89 11.49 28.65
CA VAL A 374 -4.10 10.47 29.70
C VAL A 374 -2.90 10.39 30.65
N GLU A 375 -1.67 10.44 30.14
CA GLU A 375 -0.47 10.43 30.98
C GLU A 375 -0.36 11.69 31.85
N LEU A 376 -0.70 12.88 31.32
CA LEU A 376 -0.80 14.09 32.13
C LEU A 376 -1.83 13.93 33.26
N LYS A 377 -3.03 13.41 32.96
CA LYS A 377 -4.06 13.15 33.98
C LYS A 377 -3.58 12.18 35.04
N LYS A 378 -2.86 11.13 34.64
CA LYS A 378 -2.30 10.12 35.55
C LYS A 378 -1.21 10.71 36.44
N GLY A 379 -0.31 11.52 35.89
CA GLY A 379 0.72 12.23 36.66
C GLY A 379 0.15 13.18 37.73
N LEU A 380 -1.04 13.74 37.49
CA LEU A 380 -1.73 14.58 38.46
C LEU A 380 -2.40 13.79 39.60
N GLN A 381 -2.64 12.49 39.46
CA GLN A 381 -3.30 11.69 40.49
C GLN A 381 -2.44 11.58 41.75
N GLY A 382 -3.06 11.72 42.93
CA GLY A 382 -2.34 11.69 44.21
C GLY A 382 -1.57 12.96 44.55
N THR A 383 -1.56 13.96 43.66
CA THR A 383 -0.97 15.28 43.91
C THR A 383 -2.04 16.28 44.40
N PRO A 384 -1.65 17.42 45.01
CA PRO A 384 -2.59 18.50 45.34
C PRO A 384 -3.37 19.03 44.12
N TYR A 385 -2.86 18.80 42.91
CA TYR A 385 -3.41 19.29 41.64
C TYR A 385 -4.32 18.28 40.94
N GLN A 386 -4.65 17.15 41.57
CA GLN A 386 -5.49 16.10 40.98
C GLN A 386 -6.84 16.58 40.42
N ARG A 387 -7.38 17.70 40.92
CA ARG A 387 -8.62 18.31 40.42
C ARG A 387 -8.51 18.74 38.95
N ALA A 388 -7.31 19.09 38.47
CA ALA A 388 -7.08 19.41 37.07
C ALA A 388 -7.38 18.19 36.15
N ALA A 389 -7.23 16.96 36.64
CA ALA A 389 -7.53 15.76 35.86
C ALA A 389 -9.03 15.56 35.56
N ALA A 390 -9.92 16.29 36.23
CA ALA A 390 -11.37 16.20 36.03
C ALA A 390 -11.86 16.93 34.76
N PHE A 391 -11.03 17.77 34.13
CA PHE A 391 -11.40 18.47 32.91
C PHE A 391 -11.25 17.55 31.68
N ASP A 392 -12.25 17.58 30.79
CA ASP A 392 -12.27 16.75 29.56
C ASP A 392 -11.83 17.50 28.30
N SER A 393 -11.44 18.76 28.43
CA SER A 393 -10.84 19.58 27.38
C SER A 393 -9.39 19.90 27.73
N PHE A 394 -8.55 19.95 26.70
CA PHE A 394 -7.14 20.33 26.82
C PHE A 394 -6.72 21.21 25.65
N ILE A 395 -5.61 21.91 25.83
CA ILE A 395 -4.97 22.71 24.79
C ILE A 395 -3.69 22.02 24.35
N VAL A 396 -3.50 21.94 23.04
CA VAL A 396 -2.24 21.54 22.42
C VAL A 396 -1.48 22.79 22.02
N ALA A 397 -0.24 22.91 22.45
CA ALA A 397 0.64 24.04 22.14
C ALA A 397 1.81 23.58 21.27
N GLY A 398 1.87 24.08 20.03
CA GLY A 398 2.98 23.83 19.11
C GLY A 398 3.92 25.03 19.02
N TYR A 399 5.21 24.81 19.26
CA TYR A 399 6.24 25.88 19.28
C TYR A 399 7.12 25.94 18.03
N ASN A 400 7.07 24.92 17.18
CA ASN A 400 7.95 24.76 16.04
C ASN A 400 7.23 25.04 14.72
N SER A 401 8.00 25.47 13.72
CA SER A 401 7.53 25.60 12.35
C SER A 401 7.23 24.20 11.76
N PRO A 402 6.20 24.04 10.90
CA PRO A 402 5.93 22.78 10.21
C PRO A 402 7.08 22.24 9.34
N PHE A 403 8.09 23.08 9.05
CA PHE A 403 9.26 22.73 8.24
C PHE A 403 10.51 22.35 9.05
N GLU A 404 10.45 22.39 10.39
CA GLU A 404 11.56 21.99 11.26
C GLU A 404 11.59 20.46 11.44
N PRO A 405 12.72 19.77 11.12
CA PRO A 405 12.76 18.31 11.13
C PRO A 405 13.14 17.67 12.48
N PHE A 406 13.70 18.41 13.43
CA PHE A 406 14.22 17.90 14.71
C PHE A 406 13.87 18.83 15.88
N ASP A 407 13.98 18.32 17.11
CA ASP A 407 13.74 19.06 18.38
C ASP A 407 12.37 19.75 18.46
N LEU A 408 11.34 19.03 18.02
CA LEU A 408 9.94 19.48 18.10
C LEU A 408 9.45 19.50 19.55
N VAL A 409 9.15 20.70 20.05
CA VAL A 409 8.61 20.93 21.38
C VAL A 409 7.10 21.12 21.29
N ASN A 410 6.35 20.21 21.92
CA ASN A 410 4.91 20.30 22.04
C ASN A 410 4.49 20.16 23.49
N GLU A 411 3.39 20.80 23.85
CA GLU A 411 2.84 20.73 25.20
C GLU A 411 1.35 20.45 25.19
N ILE A 412 0.89 19.62 26.13
CA ILE A 412 -0.52 19.48 26.50
C ILE A 412 -0.76 20.29 27.77
N ILE A 413 -1.79 21.12 27.73
CA ILE A 413 -2.10 22.08 28.78
C ILE A 413 -3.54 21.88 29.24
N ILE A 414 -3.74 21.75 30.55
CA ILE A 414 -5.05 21.77 31.20
C ILE A 414 -5.10 22.99 32.13
N PHE A 415 -5.94 23.96 31.79
CA PHE A 415 -6.16 25.16 32.60
C PHE A 415 -7.13 24.89 33.75
N PHE A 416 -6.76 25.27 34.97
CA PHE A 416 -7.53 25.05 36.20
C PHE A 416 -7.32 26.17 37.23
N ASN A 417 -8.18 26.24 38.24
CA ASN A 417 -8.15 27.24 39.31
C ASN A 417 -7.68 26.69 40.64
#